data_AF-A0A940QE16-F1
#
_entry.id   AF-A0A940QE16-F1
#
_cell.length_a   1.000
_cell.length_b   1.000
_cell.length_c   1.000
_cell.angle_alpha   90.00
_cell.angle_beta   90.00
_cell.angle_gamma   90.00
#
_symmetry.space_group_name_H-M   'P 1'
#
loop_
_entity.id
_entity.type
_entity.pdbx_description
1 polymer ?
#
loop_
_entity_poly.entity_id
_entity_poly.type
_entity_poly.pdbx_seq_one_letter_code
_entity_poly.pdbx_strand_id
1 'polypeptide(L)' 'FAAYGGEKSRAYQSENCTITYSIANEWSGNQQISVSITNDGEETLRNWAVMFDNAGEITNIWNAEVCRNDGELCVIRNNG' A
#
# COMPACT_ATOMS: atom_id res chain seq x y z
N PHE A 1 9.24 -6.48 1.19
CA PHE A 1 8.96 -6.01 2.57
C PHE A 1 8.91 -7.17 3.55
N ALA A 2 9.88 -7.29 4.45
CA ALA A 2 9.79 -8.20 5.60
C ALA A 2 9.42 -7.36 6.82
N ALA A 3 8.24 -7.61 7.41
CA ALA A 3 7.84 -6.97 8.65
C ALA A 3 8.74 -7.47 9.79
N TYR A 4 9.54 -6.57 10.36
CA TYR A 4 10.25 -6.80 11.61
C TYR A 4 9.19 -7.02 12.71
N GLY A 5 9.29 -8.16 13.41
CA GLY A 5 8.25 -8.67 14.31
C GLY A 5 7.79 -7.66 15.35
N GLY A 6 6.54 -7.20 15.22
CA GLY A 6 5.84 -6.35 16.17
C GLY A 6 5.18 -5.12 15.54
N GLU A 7 5.77 -4.57 14.47
CA GLU A 7 5.26 -3.36 13.84
C GLU A 7 4.09 -3.71 12.88
N LYS A 8 2.86 -3.48 13.34
CA LYS A 8 1.64 -3.68 12.54
C LYS A 8 1.25 -2.48 11.69
N SER A 9 1.99 -1.38 11.78
CA SER A 9 1.72 -0.17 11.00
C SER A 9 3.00 0.62 10.82
N ARG A 10 3.19 1.18 9.63
CA ARG A 10 4.34 2.02 9.30
C ARG A 10 3.92 3.17 8.39
N ALA A 11 4.42 4.36 8.68
CA ALA A 11 4.26 5.54 7.83
C ALA A 11 5.53 5.80 7.00
N TYR A 12 5.32 6.20 5.75
CA TYR A 12 6.35 6.63 4.81
C TYR A 12 6.01 8.06 4.40
N GLN A 13 6.90 8.99 4.73
CA GLN A 13 6.66 10.42 4.56
C GLN A 13 7.59 10.97 3.48
N SER A 14 7.02 11.80 2.63
CA SER A 14 7.71 12.69 1.71
C SER A 14 7.29 14.12 2.02
N GLU A 15 7.79 15.11 1.27
CA GLU A 15 7.44 16.51 1.49
C GLU A 15 5.94 16.81 1.35
N ASN A 16 5.24 16.14 0.43
CA ASN A 16 3.86 16.45 0.05
C ASN A 16 2.89 15.27 0.19
N CYS A 17 3.35 14.13 0.72
CA CYS A 17 2.53 12.94 0.83
C CYS A 17 2.99 12.03 1.96
N THR A 18 2.03 11.51 2.70
CA THR A 18 2.22 10.45 3.70
C THR A 18 1.47 9.20 3.29
N ILE A 19 2.18 8.07 3.19
CA ILE A 19 1.60 6.75 2.97
C ILE A 19 1.68 5.96 4.26
N THR A 20 0.53 5.55 4.79
CA THR A 20 0.46 4.67 5.98
C THR A 20 0.05 3.28 5.56
N TYR A 21 0.91 2.31 5.83
CA TYR A 21 0.65 0.89 5.70
C TYR A 21 0.24 0.33 7.06
N SER A 22 -0.80 -0.50 7.14
CA SER A 22 -1.16 -1.21 8.38
C SER A 22 -1.73 -2.59 8.13
N ILE A 23 -1.38 -3.55 8.99
CA ILE A 23 -1.96 -4.89 9.03
C ILE A 23 -3.25 -4.79 9.85
N ALA A 24 -4.39 -4.80 9.16
CA ALA A 24 -5.72 -4.71 9.78
C ALA A 24 -6.14 -6.04 10.42
N ASN A 25 -5.78 -7.16 9.79
CA ASN A 25 -6.01 -8.50 10.32
C ASN A 25 -4.93 -9.46 9.80
N GLU A 26 -4.66 -10.53 10.55
CA GLU A 26 -3.71 -11.56 10.16
C GLU A 26 -4.21 -12.93 10.62
N TRP A 27 -4.07 -13.93 9.76
CA TRP A 27 -4.38 -15.32 10.06
C TRP A 27 -3.34 -16.22 9.38
N SER A 28 -3.47 -17.53 9.56
CA SER A 28 -2.44 -18.48 9.09
C SER A 28 -2.12 -18.27 7.61
N GLY A 29 -0.90 -17.79 7.32
CA GLY A 29 -0.35 -17.56 5.98
C GLY A 29 -0.92 -16.35 5.23
N ASN A 30 -1.75 -15.50 5.85
CA ASN A 30 -2.47 -14.43 5.15
C ASN A 30 -2.59 -13.16 6.00
N GLN A 31 -2.69 -12.01 5.32
CA GLN A 31 -2.86 -10.71 5.95
C GLN A 31 -3.90 -9.88 5.19
N GLN A 32 -4.68 -9.11 5.93
CA GLN A 32 -5.46 -7.99 5.41
C GLN A 32 -4.69 -6.71 5.70
N ILE A 33 -4.37 -5.97 4.64
CA ILE A 33 -3.57 -4.75 4.72
C ILE A 33 -4.46 -3.56 4.35
N SER A 34 -4.33 -2.48 5.11
CA SER A 34 -4.89 -1.18 4.78
C SER A 34 -3.77 -0.21 4.42
N VAL A 35 -3.91 0.47 3.28
CA VAL A 35 -3.01 1.53 2.83
C VAL A 35 -3.79 2.84 2.78
N SER A 36 -3.32 3.85 3.51
CA SER A 36 -3.86 5.21 3.47
C SER A 36 -2.87 6.14 2.80
N ILE A 37 -3.35 7.00 1.92
CA ILE A 37 -2.56 8.03 1.24
C ILE A 37 -3.12 9.38 1.66
N THR A 38 -2.30 10.17 2.35
CA THR A 38 -2.62 11.54 2.75
C THR A 38 -1.87 12.49 1.84
N ASN A 39 -2.60 13.37 1.17
CA ASN A 39 -2.01 14.49 0.43
C ASN A 39 -1.70 15.62 1.42
N ASP A 40 -0.43 15.82 1.70
CA ASP A 40 0.07 16.87 2.61
C ASP A 40 0.50 18.14 1.85
N GLY A 41 0.41 18.12 0.52
CA GLY A 41 0.70 19.26 -0.35
C GLY A 41 -0.49 20.21 -0.58
N GLU A 42 -0.22 21.32 -1.25
CA GLU A 42 -1.22 22.34 -1.56
C GLU A 42 -2.09 22.00 -2.79
N GLU A 43 -1.57 21.17 -3.69
CA GLU A 43 -2.24 20.78 -4.93
C GLU A 43 -3.10 19.53 -4.75
N THR A 44 -4.21 19.43 -5.51
CA THR A 44 -5.06 18.24 -5.46
C THR A 44 -4.33 17.02 -6.04
N LEU A 45 -4.15 15.98 -5.23
CA LEU A 45 -3.64 14.68 -5.69
C LEU A 45 -4.71 13.93 -6.52
N ARG A 46 -4.50 13.81 -7.82
CA ARG A 46 -5.37 13.07 -8.76
C ARG A 46 -4.62 11.87 -9.34
N ASN A 47 -5.35 10.82 -9.69
CA ASN A 47 -4.83 9.64 -10.40
C ASN A 47 -3.57 9.04 -9.74
N TRP A 48 -3.60 8.87 -8.43
CA TRP A 48 -2.44 8.42 -7.67
C TRP A 48 -2.10 6.96 -8.00
N ALA A 49 -0.81 6.63 -7.87
CA ALA A 49 -0.32 5.27 -7.90
C ALA A 49 0.69 5.06 -6.77
N VAL A 50 0.72 3.84 -6.23
CA VAL A 50 1.68 3.41 -5.21
C VAL A 50 2.45 2.23 -5.75
N MET A 51 3.77 2.31 -5.63
CA MET A 51 4.71 1.26 -6.05
C MET A 51 5.44 0.72 -4.82
N PHE A 52 5.57 -0.61 -4.76
CA PHE A 52 6.22 -1.28 -3.64
C PHE A 52 6.80 -2.63 -4.09
N ASP A 53 7.98 -2.99 -3.57
CA ASP A 53 8.58 -4.33 -3.71
C ASP A 53 7.60 -5.44 -3.31
N ASN A 54 7.39 -6.42 -4.17
CA ASN A 54 6.45 -7.48 -3.88
C ASN A 54 6.99 -8.44 -2.80
N ALA A 55 6.13 -8.83 -1.86
CA ALA A 55 6.45 -9.81 -0.82
C ALA A 55 5.42 -10.95 -0.72
N GLY A 56 4.48 -11.04 -1.66
CA GLY A 56 3.40 -12.02 -1.63
C GLY A 56 2.46 -11.93 -2.83
N GLU A 57 1.29 -12.56 -2.73
CA GLU A 57 0.24 -12.53 -3.74
C GLU A 57 -0.92 -11.62 -3.27
N ILE A 58 -1.42 -10.75 -4.15
CA ILE A 58 -2.64 -9.97 -3.89
C ILE A 58 -3.83 -10.75 -4.41
N THR A 59 -4.59 -11.36 -3.50
CA THR A 59 -5.77 -12.17 -3.85
C THR A 59 -7.06 -11.35 -3.95
N ASN A 60 -7.12 -10.19 -3.29
CA ASN A 60 -8.27 -9.27 -3.35
C ASN A 60 -7.84 -7.82 -3.08
N ILE A 61 -8.51 -6.86 -3.70
CA ILE A 61 -8.27 -5.42 -3.55
C ILE A 61 -9.57 -4.63 -3.72
N TRP A 62 -9.74 -3.55 -2.95
CA TRP A 62 -10.89 -2.63 -3.05
C TRP A 62 -10.41 -1.18 -3.01
N ASN A 63 -11.22 -0.27 -3.57
CA ASN A 63 -10.91 1.17 -3.75
C ASN A 63 -9.60 1.45 -4.55
N ALA A 64 -9.07 0.43 -5.21
CA ALA A 64 -7.86 0.46 -5.99
C ALA A 64 -7.86 -0.72 -6.98
N GLU A 65 -6.93 -0.69 -7.94
CA GLU A 65 -6.69 -1.78 -8.87
C GLU A 65 -5.19 -2.06 -9.05
N VAL A 66 -4.85 -3.32 -9.32
CA VAL A 66 -3.47 -3.76 -9.59
C VAL A 66 -3.13 -3.49 -11.05
N CYS A 67 -2.14 -2.62 -11.28
CA CYS A 67 -1.64 -2.32 -12.63
C CYS A 67 -0.50 -3.24 -13.05
N ARG A 68 0.32 -3.67 -12.08
CA ARG A 68 1.46 -4.57 -12.28
C ARG A 68 1.68 -5.38 -11.01
N ASN A 69 1.97 -6.67 -11.19
CA ASN A 69 2.53 -7.53 -10.17
C ASN A 69 3.37 -8.60 -10.86
N ASP A 70 4.70 -8.45 -10.85
CA ASP A 70 5.64 -9.34 -11.55
C ASP A 70 6.48 -10.20 -10.59
N GLY A 71 6.13 -10.23 -9.30
CA GLY A 71 6.85 -10.99 -8.29
C GLY A 71 7.98 -10.20 -7.61
N GLU A 72 8.49 -9.13 -8.25
CA GLU A 72 9.48 -8.22 -7.67
C GLU A 72 8.86 -6.86 -7.34
N LEU A 73 7.96 -6.37 -8.20
CA LEU A 73 7.35 -5.06 -8.11
C LEU A 73 5.84 -5.16 -8.22
N CYS A 74 5.15 -4.46 -7.32
CA CYS A 74 3.71 -4.25 -7.41
C CYS A 74 3.39 -2.76 -7.58
N VAL A 75 2.45 -2.46 -8.46
CA VAL A 75 1.91 -1.11 -8.68
C VAL A 75 0.38 -1.17 -8.56
N ILE A 76 -0.17 -0.38 -7.64
CA ILE A 76 -1.61 -0.17 -7.49
C ILE A 76 -1.97 1.29 -7.77
N ARG A 77 -3.18 1.56 -8.23
CA ARG A 77 -3.71 2.92 -8.42
C ARG A 77 -5.15 3.05 -7.96
N ASN A 78 -5.65 4.27 -7.82
CA ASN A 78 -7.08 4.50 -7.64
C ASN A 78 -7.88 3.96 -8.83
N ASN A 79 -9.04 3.37 -8.57
CA ASN A 79 -9.87 2.71 -9.58
C ASN A 79 -11.12 3.52 -10.01
N GLY A 80 -11.13 4.83 -9.78
CA GLY A 80 -12.22 5.74 -10.13
C GLY A 80 -12.64 6.64 -9.00
#